data_AF-A0A5Y2Y7M1-F1
#
_entry.id   AF-A0A5Y2Y7M1-F1
#
_cell.length_a   1.000
_cell.length_b   1.000
_cell.length_c   1.000
_cell.angle_alpha   90.00
_cell.angle_beta   90.00
_cell.angle_gamma   90.00
#
_symmetry.space_group_name_H-M   'P 1'
#
loop_
_entity.id
_entity.type
_entity.pdbx_description
1 polymer ?
#
loop_
_entity_poly.entity_id
_entity_poly.type
_entity_poly.pdbx_seq_one_letter_code
_entity_poly.pdbx_strand_id
1 'polypeptide(L)'
;MNKKLIFSVLLCLFSFGSVAGIPVAIDASPEWAIEATRWTERLKQWSETARHYQSQIQAYKDQLATATGIRNIAAFTNELSNLQSELANIYKQGNSYISDFTSNPEGALSSQAKNLFSKYGAFDMCNTGIESSDNLCKARIVSTAASIEQGNEINKQLSSAMSQIQSLSSRIESSKDMKESQDLANALQAQSLKIQAIKMQYDVWDSKNRADAEMLKEQKYAEYRLRQKNAKIPSFE
;
A
#
# COMPACT_ATOMS: atom_id res chain seq x y z
N MET A 1 -16.89 6.60 37.45
CA MET A 1 -15.66 6.80 36.66
C MET A 1 -15.70 5.80 35.52
N ASN A 2 -15.77 6.25 34.25
CA ASN A 2 -15.24 5.59 33.04
C ASN A 2 -15.75 6.35 31.81
N LYS A 3 -14.80 7.03 31.15
CA LYS A 3 -14.99 8.00 30.06
C LYS A 3 -15.36 7.28 28.77
N LYS A 4 -16.43 7.75 28.11
CA LYS A 4 -16.74 7.44 26.71
C LYS A 4 -15.76 8.22 25.82
N LEU A 5 -14.97 7.52 25.01
CA LEU A 5 -14.14 8.11 23.96
C LEU A 5 -14.93 8.07 22.66
N ILE A 6 -15.36 9.25 22.23
CA ILE A 6 -15.98 9.51 20.92
C ILE A 6 -14.83 9.77 19.94
N PHE A 7 -14.73 8.96 18.89
CA PHE A 7 -13.82 9.20 17.76
C PHE A 7 -14.46 10.25 16.84
N SER A 8 -13.92 11.47 16.85
CA SER A 8 -14.26 12.50 15.84
C SER A 8 -13.41 12.31 14.59
N VAL A 9 -14.06 12.06 13.46
CA VAL A 9 -13.47 12.11 12.11
C VAL A 9 -13.38 13.58 11.71
N LEU A 10 -12.16 14.11 11.59
CA LEU A 10 -11.92 15.47 11.09
C LEU A 10 -11.77 15.42 9.57
N LEU A 11 -12.86 15.74 8.86
CA LEU A 11 -12.86 15.91 7.40
C LEU A 11 -12.47 17.37 7.10
N CYS A 12 -11.19 17.64 6.85
CA CYS A 12 -10.74 18.97 6.42
C CYS A 12 -11.09 19.18 4.95
N LEU A 13 -12.18 19.91 4.69
CA LEU A 13 -12.49 20.49 3.39
C LEU A 13 -11.58 21.70 3.18
N PHE A 14 -10.70 21.64 2.18
CA PHE A 14 -9.92 22.80 1.73
C PHE A 14 -10.79 23.67 0.82
N SER A 15 -11.22 24.84 1.31
CA SER A 15 -11.77 25.90 0.46
C SER A 15 -10.64 26.84 0.03
N PHE A 16 -10.43 26.96 -1.28
CA PHE A 16 -9.51 27.95 -1.86
C PHE A 16 -10.24 29.29 -1.99
N GLY A 17 -9.77 30.30 -1.27
CA GLY A 17 -10.12 31.70 -1.53
C GLY A 17 -9.22 32.26 -2.62
N SER A 18 -9.82 32.81 -3.67
CA SER A 18 -9.16 33.57 -4.73
C SER A 18 -8.71 34.94 -4.20
N VAL A 19 -7.42 35.25 -4.30
CA VAL A 19 -6.87 36.58 -3.95
C VAL A 19 -6.59 37.34 -5.25
N ALA A 20 -7.36 38.41 -5.46
CA ALA A 20 -7.09 39.46 -6.42
C ALA A 20 -6.53 40.69 -5.69
N GLY A 21 -5.52 41.33 -6.28
CA GLY A 21 -4.97 42.63 -5.86
C GLY A 21 -3.73 42.53 -4.98
N ILE A 22 -2.60 43.03 -5.50
CA ILE A 22 -1.28 43.06 -4.85
C ILE A 22 -1.24 44.20 -3.83
N PRO A 23 -0.98 43.96 -2.52
CA PRO A 23 -0.46 44.97 -1.62
C PRO A 23 1.03 44.76 -1.42
N VAL A 24 1.80 45.78 -1.79
CA VAL A 24 3.25 45.87 -1.55
C VAL A 24 3.45 46.08 -0.05
N ALA A 25 4.02 45.11 0.67
CA ALA A 25 4.30 45.22 2.10
C ALA A 25 5.74 45.70 2.35
N ILE A 26 5.84 46.82 3.08
CA ILE A 26 7.05 47.35 3.73
C ILE A 26 7.11 46.72 5.12
N ASP A 27 8.26 46.16 5.47
CA ASP A 27 8.60 45.52 6.75
C ASP A 27 7.73 44.32 7.16
N ALA A 28 7.72 43.30 6.30
CA ALA A 28 7.37 41.94 6.67
C ALA A 28 8.35 41.02 5.95
N SER A 29 8.80 39.94 6.59
CA SER A 29 9.60 38.89 5.94
C SER A 29 9.06 38.63 4.52
N PRO A 30 9.91 38.68 3.48
CA PRO A 30 9.44 38.63 2.10
C PRO A 30 8.57 37.38 1.89
N GLU A 31 7.55 37.48 1.02
CA GLU A 31 6.48 36.48 0.85
C GLU A 31 7.00 35.04 0.68
N TRP A 32 8.18 34.88 0.06
CA TRP A 32 8.90 33.61 -0.07
C TRP A 32 9.35 32.98 1.26
N ALA A 33 9.68 33.79 2.28
CA ALA A 33 10.08 33.32 3.60
C ALA A 33 8.89 32.72 4.38
N ILE A 34 7.70 33.32 4.24
CA ILE A 34 6.45 32.79 4.79
C ILE A 34 6.11 31.46 4.09
N GLU A 35 6.26 31.39 2.77
CA GLU A 35 6.03 30.16 2.01
C GLU A 35 7.06 29.07 2.37
N ALA A 36 8.32 29.44 2.60
CA ALA A 36 9.36 28.50 3.06
C ALA A 36 8.98 27.84 4.39
N THR A 37 8.56 28.62 5.40
CA THR A 37 8.07 28.05 6.68
C THR A 37 6.86 27.12 6.51
N ARG A 38 5.97 27.42 5.56
CA ARG A 38 4.80 26.60 5.25
C ARG A 38 5.19 25.26 4.61
N TRP A 39 6.23 25.27 3.77
CA TRP A 39 6.78 24.04 3.18
C TRP A 39 7.44 23.14 4.21
N THR A 40 8.16 23.69 5.18
CA THR A 40 8.76 22.91 6.27
C THR A 40 7.71 22.14 7.07
N GLU A 41 6.56 22.76 7.38
CA GLU A 41 5.46 22.10 8.08
C GLU A 41 4.81 21.01 7.22
N ARG A 42 4.54 21.28 5.94
CA ARG A 42 4.00 20.27 4.99
C ARG A 42 4.94 19.07 4.85
N LEU A 43 6.23 19.31 4.80
CA LEU A 43 7.28 18.29 4.74
C LEU A 43 7.22 17.35 5.94
N LYS A 44 7.06 17.91 7.14
CA LYS A 44 6.92 17.15 8.37
C LYS A 44 5.69 16.23 8.30
N GLN A 45 4.55 16.77 7.89
CA GLN A 45 3.30 16.01 7.76
C GLN A 45 3.41 14.86 6.74
N TRP A 46 4.05 15.11 5.60
CA TRP A 46 4.30 14.06 4.60
C TRP A 46 5.29 13.02 5.09
N SER A 47 6.31 13.41 5.86
CA SER A 47 7.25 12.47 6.48
C SER A 47 6.56 11.53 7.45
N GLU A 48 5.69 12.06 8.31
CA GLU A 48 4.88 11.26 9.24
C GLU A 48 3.93 10.32 8.49
N THR A 49 3.26 10.83 7.45
CA THR A 49 2.39 10.02 6.58
C THR A 49 3.18 8.91 5.88
N ALA A 50 4.39 9.20 5.41
CA ALA A 50 5.23 8.21 4.75
C ALA A 50 5.68 7.09 5.69
N ARG A 51 6.07 7.44 6.93
CA ARG A 51 6.37 6.45 7.98
C ARG A 51 5.16 5.59 8.30
N HIS A 52 3.98 6.19 8.36
CA HIS A 52 2.75 5.43 8.59
C HIS A 52 2.50 4.42 7.48
N TYR A 53 2.57 4.82 6.20
CA TYR A 53 2.35 3.90 5.07
C TYR A 53 3.39 2.78 5.04
N GLN A 54 4.66 3.10 5.29
CA GLN A 54 5.73 2.11 5.43
C GLN A 54 5.42 1.07 6.51
N SER A 55 4.96 1.52 7.68
CA SER A 55 4.61 0.62 8.78
C SER A 55 3.45 -0.30 8.44
N GLN A 56 2.44 0.20 7.73
CA GLN A 56 1.25 -0.56 7.33
C GLN A 56 1.59 -1.60 6.26
N ILE A 57 2.43 -1.24 5.28
CA ILE A 57 2.94 -2.16 4.26
C ILE A 57 3.77 -3.26 4.91
N GLN A 58 4.62 -2.92 5.90
CA GLN A 58 5.40 -3.92 6.61
C GLN A 58 4.52 -4.87 7.42
N ALA A 59 3.53 -4.34 8.15
CA ALA A 59 2.58 -5.17 8.89
C ALA A 59 1.83 -6.15 7.96
N TYR A 60 1.48 -5.72 6.74
CA TYR A 60 0.86 -6.60 5.75
C TYR A 60 1.79 -7.71 5.27
N LYS A 61 3.09 -7.43 5.09
CA LYS A 61 4.10 -8.46 4.79
C LYS A 61 4.23 -9.48 5.91
N ASP A 62 4.23 -9.01 7.16
CA ASP A 62 4.34 -9.87 8.34
C ASP A 62 3.09 -10.76 8.49
N GLN A 63 1.91 -10.21 8.17
CA GLN A 63 0.67 -10.99 8.07
C GLN A 63 0.76 -12.05 6.98
N LEU A 64 1.30 -11.75 5.79
CA LEU A 64 1.52 -12.76 4.77
C LEU A 64 2.43 -13.86 5.28
N ALA A 65 3.58 -13.50 5.88
CA ALA A 65 4.53 -14.47 6.42
C ALA A 65 3.86 -15.44 7.40
N THR A 66 3.08 -14.88 8.32
CA THR A 66 2.34 -15.63 9.35
C THR A 66 1.28 -16.52 8.72
N ALA A 67 0.54 -16.02 7.74
CA ALA A 67 -0.55 -16.75 7.11
C ALA A 67 -0.07 -17.86 6.17
N THR A 68 1.11 -17.70 5.56
CA THR A 68 1.58 -18.60 4.50
C THR A 68 2.69 -19.57 4.88
N GLY A 69 3.37 -19.33 6.00
CA GLY A 69 4.52 -20.15 6.38
C GLY A 69 5.70 -20.05 5.41
N ILE A 70 5.73 -19.00 4.58
CA ILE A 70 6.84 -18.72 3.66
C ILE A 70 8.15 -18.72 4.43
N ARG A 71 9.09 -19.55 3.99
CA ARG A 71 10.43 -19.60 4.58
C ARG A 71 11.14 -18.31 4.22
N ASN A 72 11.78 -17.67 5.20
CA ASN A 72 12.55 -16.43 4.98
C ASN A 72 11.79 -15.37 4.15
N ILE A 73 10.70 -14.84 4.73
CA ILE A 73 9.85 -13.83 4.08
C ILE A 73 10.65 -12.61 3.57
N ALA A 74 11.72 -12.22 4.26
CA ALA A 74 12.56 -11.12 3.84
C ALA A 74 13.23 -11.40 2.48
N ALA A 75 13.83 -12.59 2.32
CA ALA A 75 14.45 -12.96 1.05
C ALA A 75 13.41 -13.23 -0.05
N PHE A 76 12.27 -13.84 0.29
CA PHE A 76 11.15 -14.00 -0.65
C PHE A 76 10.67 -12.65 -1.19
N THR A 77 10.36 -11.71 -0.30
CA THR A 77 9.85 -10.39 -0.70
C THR A 77 10.88 -9.54 -1.44
N ASN A 78 12.17 -9.72 -1.18
CA ASN A 78 13.23 -9.09 -1.97
C ASN A 78 13.31 -9.68 -3.39
N GLU A 79 13.10 -10.99 -3.56
CA GLU A 79 13.14 -11.62 -4.89
C GLU A 79 11.83 -11.43 -5.68
N LEU A 80 10.71 -11.06 -5.02
CA LEU A 80 9.45 -10.72 -5.70
C LEU A 80 9.62 -9.57 -6.70
N SER A 81 10.55 -8.64 -6.48
CA SER A 81 10.80 -7.53 -7.42
C SER A 81 11.26 -8.01 -8.80
N ASN A 82 11.85 -9.21 -8.89
CA ASN A 82 12.22 -9.80 -10.18
C ASN A 82 11.00 -10.20 -11.02
N LEU A 83 9.82 -10.26 -10.40
CA LEU A 83 8.54 -10.58 -11.02
C LEU A 83 7.63 -9.34 -11.13
N GLN A 84 8.16 -8.13 -10.96
CA GLN A 84 7.38 -6.90 -10.83
C GLN A 84 6.30 -6.73 -11.91
N SER A 85 6.63 -6.96 -13.19
CA SER A 85 5.68 -6.83 -14.31
C SER A 85 4.53 -7.83 -14.21
N GLU A 86 4.85 -9.10 -13.92
CA GLU A 86 3.87 -10.16 -13.79
C GLU A 86 2.96 -9.92 -12.56
N LEU A 87 3.55 -9.60 -11.41
CA LEU A 87 2.83 -9.32 -10.18
C LEU A 87 1.97 -8.05 -10.28
N ALA A 88 2.43 -7.00 -10.97
CA ALA A 88 1.62 -5.81 -11.23
C ALA A 88 0.40 -6.13 -12.10
N ASN A 89 0.55 -7.02 -13.09
CA ASN A 89 -0.58 -7.48 -13.91
C ASN A 89 -1.57 -8.30 -13.08
N ILE A 90 -1.07 -9.21 -12.24
CA ILE A 90 -1.90 -10.00 -11.31
C ILE A 90 -2.67 -9.08 -10.36
N TYR A 91 -2.01 -8.08 -9.78
CA TYR A 91 -2.65 -7.10 -8.91
C TYR A 91 -3.79 -6.36 -9.61
N LYS A 92 -3.58 -5.93 -10.87
CA LYS A 92 -4.60 -5.25 -11.69
C LYS A 92 -5.78 -6.15 -12.07
N GLN A 93 -5.52 -7.43 -12.34
CA GLN A 93 -6.55 -8.43 -12.63
C GLN A 93 -7.45 -8.69 -11.40
N GLY A 94 -6.87 -8.62 -10.20
CA GLY A 94 -7.64 -8.77 -8.96
C GLY A 94 -8.32 -10.14 -8.86
N ASN A 95 -9.65 -10.16 -8.73
CA ASN A 95 -10.39 -11.42 -8.57
C ASN A 95 -10.46 -12.25 -9.85
N SER A 96 -10.27 -11.65 -11.04
CA SER A 96 -10.25 -12.42 -12.29
C SER A 96 -9.07 -13.38 -12.30
N TYR A 97 -7.90 -12.95 -11.80
CA TYR A 97 -6.73 -13.80 -11.63
C TYR A 97 -7.03 -15.03 -10.78
N ILE A 98 -7.76 -14.87 -9.67
CA ILE A 98 -8.11 -15.99 -8.79
C ILE A 98 -8.99 -17.00 -9.54
N SER A 99 -9.96 -16.51 -10.32
CA SER A 99 -10.83 -17.35 -11.16
C SER A 99 -10.03 -18.09 -12.24
N ASP A 100 -9.14 -17.37 -12.94
CA ASP A 100 -8.32 -17.90 -14.03
C ASP A 100 -7.32 -18.95 -13.50
N PHE A 101 -6.65 -18.66 -12.38
CA PHE A 101 -5.73 -19.59 -11.73
C PHE A 101 -6.45 -20.85 -11.26
N THR A 102 -7.65 -20.72 -10.70
CA THR A 102 -8.43 -21.88 -10.23
C THR A 102 -8.86 -22.78 -11.39
N SER A 103 -9.09 -22.19 -12.57
CA SER A 103 -9.52 -22.91 -13.78
C SER A 103 -8.36 -23.46 -14.60
N ASN A 104 -7.21 -22.78 -14.60
CA ASN A 104 -6.00 -23.16 -15.32
C ASN A 104 -4.72 -22.70 -14.58
N PRO A 105 -4.28 -23.43 -13.54
CA PRO A 105 -3.14 -23.05 -12.71
C PRO A 105 -1.80 -23.09 -13.46
N GLU A 106 -1.69 -23.94 -14.48
CA GLU A 106 -0.46 -24.08 -15.28
C GLU A 106 -0.19 -22.85 -16.16
N GLY A 107 -1.24 -22.22 -16.70
CA GLY A 107 -1.12 -21.03 -17.55
C GLY A 107 -1.06 -19.69 -16.80
N ALA A 108 -1.46 -19.68 -15.53
CA ALA A 108 -1.66 -18.44 -14.78
C ALA A 108 -0.39 -17.86 -14.12
N LEU A 109 0.72 -18.61 -14.12
CA LEU A 109 2.02 -18.17 -13.60
C LEU A 109 3.16 -18.56 -14.55
N SER A 110 4.12 -17.67 -14.70
CA SER A 110 5.39 -17.96 -15.37
C SER A 110 6.17 -19.04 -14.62
N SER A 111 7.04 -19.76 -15.33
CA SER A 111 7.95 -20.74 -14.72
C SER A 111 8.87 -20.10 -13.68
N GLN A 112 9.30 -18.86 -13.92
CA GLN A 112 10.11 -18.08 -12.98
C GLN A 112 9.34 -17.82 -11.68
N ALA A 113 8.07 -17.40 -11.78
CA ALA A 113 7.22 -17.22 -10.61
C ALA A 113 7.03 -18.54 -9.87
N LYS A 114 6.60 -19.62 -10.56
CA LYS A 114 6.42 -20.95 -9.95
C LYS A 114 7.68 -21.39 -9.18
N ASN A 115 8.85 -21.22 -9.78
CA ASN A 115 10.14 -21.56 -9.14
C ASN A 115 10.41 -20.71 -7.90
N LEU A 116 10.11 -19.41 -7.92
CA LEU A 116 10.31 -18.53 -6.77
C LEU A 116 9.40 -18.93 -5.60
N PHE A 117 8.10 -19.10 -5.84
CA PHE A 117 7.15 -19.51 -4.79
C PHE A 117 7.51 -20.89 -4.23
N SER A 118 7.92 -21.83 -5.09
CA SER A 118 8.32 -23.18 -4.66
C SER A 118 9.63 -23.16 -3.86
N LYS A 119 10.65 -22.39 -4.28
CA LYS A 119 11.93 -22.22 -3.57
C LYS A 119 11.73 -21.81 -2.10
N TYR A 120 10.74 -20.97 -1.85
CA TYR A 120 10.45 -20.44 -0.52
C TYR A 120 9.34 -21.22 0.24
N GLY A 121 8.87 -22.34 -0.30
CA GLY A 121 7.83 -23.17 0.31
C GLY A 121 6.48 -22.46 0.41
N ALA A 122 6.24 -21.44 -0.42
CA ALA A 122 5.04 -20.61 -0.32
C ALA A 122 3.75 -21.39 -0.56
N PHE A 123 3.83 -22.54 -1.25
CA PHE A 123 2.66 -23.38 -1.54
C PHE A 123 2.57 -24.61 -0.63
N ASP A 124 3.49 -24.80 0.32
CA ASP A 124 3.53 -26.01 1.17
C ASP A 124 2.25 -26.21 1.98
N MET A 125 1.61 -25.11 2.38
CA MET A 125 0.34 -25.13 3.12
C MET A 125 -0.88 -25.48 2.25
N CYS A 126 -0.75 -25.39 0.92
CA CYS A 126 -1.83 -25.65 -0.03
C CYS A 126 -1.84 -27.12 -0.45
N ASN A 127 -1.94 -28.01 0.55
CA ASN A 127 -1.87 -29.46 0.37
C ASN A 127 -3.00 -30.15 1.14
N THR A 128 -4.23 -29.85 0.75
CA THR A 128 -5.45 -30.46 1.29
C THR A 128 -5.79 -31.78 0.61
N GLY A 129 -5.14 -32.10 -0.52
CA GLY A 129 -5.43 -33.28 -1.34
C GLY A 129 -6.66 -33.09 -2.24
N ILE A 130 -7.28 -31.90 -2.22
CA ILE A 130 -8.39 -31.51 -3.07
C ILE A 130 -7.88 -30.43 -4.02
N GLU A 131 -7.74 -30.77 -5.31
CA GLU A 131 -7.14 -29.91 -6.33
C GLU A 131 -7.74 -28.51 -6.39
N SER A 132 -9.08 -28.39 -6.35
CA SER A 132 -9.76 -27.09 -6.42
C SER A 132 -9.46 -26.20 -5.20
N SER A 133 -9.38 -26.80 -4.00
CA SER A 133 -9.03 -26.11 -2.77
C SER A 133 -7.55 -25.70 -2.77
N ASP A 134 -6.67 -26.58 -3.25
CA ASP A 134 -5.23 -26.31 -3.33
C ASP A 134 -4.91 -25.24 -4.36
N ASN A 135 -5.59 -25.23 -5.52
CA ASN A 135 -5.44 -24.19 -6.53
C ASN A 135 -5.96 -22.84 -6.04
N LEU A 136 -7.10 -22.81 -5.35
CA LEU A 136 -7.62 -21.59 -4.72
C LEU A 136 -6.67 -21.04 -3.65
N CYS A 137 -6.08 -21.93 -2.84
CA CYS A 137 -5.07 -21.56 -1.85
C CYS A 137 -3.84 -20.93 -2.53
N LYS A 138 -3.27 -21.57 -3.56
CA LYS A 138 -2.11 -21.05 -4.30
C LYS A 138 -2.42 -19.69 -4.96
N ALA A 139 -3.59 -19.56 -5.59
CA ALA A 139 -4.04 -18.31 -6.21
C ALA A 139 -4.06 -17.15 -5.20
N ARG A 140 -4.54 -17.40 -3.98
CA ARG A 140 -4.56 -16.38 -2.91
C ARG A 140 -3.17 -15.98 -2.47
N ILE A 141 -2.26 -16.94 -2.30
CA ILE A 141 -0.87 -16.66 -1.92
C ILE A 141 -0.19 -15.77 -2.96
N VAL A 142 -0.41 -16.06 -4.24
CA VAL A 142 0.14 -15.23 -5.33
C VAL A 142 -0.52 -13.86 -5.35
N SER A 143 -1.84 -13.77 -5.18
CA SER A 143 -2.56 -12.50 -5.10
C SER A 143 -2.05 -11.63 -3.94
N THR A 144 -1.77 -12.22 -2.79
CA THR A 144 -1.18 -11.49 -1.66
C THR A 144 0.25 -11.05 -1.94
N ALA A 145 1.08 -11.88 -2.57
CA ALA A 145 2.42 -11.50 -3.01
C ALA A 145 2.40 -10.34 -4.03
N ALA A 146 1.43 -10.35 -4.96
CA ALA A 146 1.20 -9.26 -5.90
C ALA A 146 0.83 -7.95 -5.19
N SER A 147 -0.02 -8.03 -4.15
CA SER A 147 -0.33 -6.89 -3.31
C SER A 147 0.90 -6.37 -2.54
N ILE A 148 1.76 -7.26 -2.02
CA ILE A 148 3.01 -6.83 -1.37
C ILE A 148 3.90 -6.06 -2.36
N GLU A 149 4.04 -6.57 -3.58
CA GLU A 149 4.87 -5.90 -4.58
C GLU A 149 4.30 -4.54 -4.98
N GLN A 150 2.96 -4.41 -5.08
CA GLN A 150 2.32 -3.11 -5.25
C GLN A 150 2.62 -2.17 -4.08
N GLY A 151 2.61 -2.68 -2.84
CA GLY A 151 2.99 -1.91 -1.66
C GLY A 151 4.46 -1.46 -1.69
N ASN A 152 5.38 -2.32 -2.13
CA ASN A 152 6.79 -1.98 -2.33
C ASN A 152 6.96 -0.84 -3.33
N GLU A 153 6.26 -0.89 -4.46
CA GLU A 153 6.33 0.14 -5.49
C GLU A 153 5.76 1.47 -4.98
N ILE A 154 4.64 1.46 -4.25
CA ILE A 154 4.10 2.66 -3.58
C ILE A 154 5.14 3.25 -2.61
N ASN A 155 5.78 2.41 -1.79
CA ASN A 155 6.81 2.86 -0.86
C ASN A 155 8.05 3.46 -1.57
N LYS A 156 8.46 2.88 -2.69
CA LYS A 156 9.57 3.38 -3.52
C LYS A 156 9.24 4.74 -4.13
N GLN A 157 8.04 4.90 -4.70
CA GLN A 157 7.57 6.17 -5.25
C GLN A 157 7.48 7.25 -4.16
N LEU A 158 6.98 6.88 -2.99
CA LEU A 158 6.86 7.77 -1.83
C LEU A 158 8.23 8.24 -1.34
N SER A 159 9.16 7.31 -1.15
CA SER A 159 10.53 7.61 -0.72
C SER A 159 11.26 8.51 -1.73
N SER A 160 11.07 8.26 -3.02
CA SER A 160 11.63 9.10 -4.09
C SER A 160 11.05 10.51 -4.09
N ALA A 161 9.72 10.65 -3.99
CA ALA A 161 9.07 11.95 -3.92
C ALA A 161 9.50 12.74 -2.68
N MET A 162 9.57 12.08 -1.51
CA MET A 162 10.04 12.71 -0.28
C MET A 162 11.49 13.21 -0.37
N SER A 163 12.39 12.43 -0.96
CA SER A 163 13.78 12.84 -1.19
C SER A 163 13.86 14.07 -2.12
N GLN A 164 13.05 14.09 -3.18
CA GLN A 164 12.96 15.24 -4.10
C GLN A 164 12.43 16.49 -3.41
N ILE A 165 11.38 16.37 -2.58
CA ILE A 165 10.83 17.49 -1.81
C ILE A 165 11.87 18.02 -0.82
N GLN A 166 12.58 17.14 -0.10
CA GLN A 166 13.61 17.55 0.86
C GLN A 166 14.73 18.33 0.15
N SER A 167 15.19 17.84 -1.01
CA SER A 167 16.20 18.53 -1.82
C SER A 167 15.72 19.91 -2.29
N LEU A 168 14.49 20.00 -2.80
CA LEU A 168 13.90 21.27 -3.24
C LEU A 168 13.72 22.25 -2.06
N SER A 169 13.26 21.78 -0.90
CA SER A 169 13.08 22.63 0.28
C SER A 169 14.40 23.21 0.77
N SER A 170 15.45 22.38 0.87
CA SER A 170 16.79 22.85 1.26
C SER A 170 17.34 23.89 0.27
N ARG A 171 17.05 23.74 -1.03
CA ARG A 171 17.42 24.76 -2.03
C ARG A 171 16.66 26.07 -1.83
N ILE A 172 15.36 26.02 -1.53
CA ILE A 172 14.56 27.23 -1.24
C ILE A 172 15.10 27.97 -0.03
N GLU A 173 15.39 27.25 1.05
CA GLU A 173 15.95 27.85 2.29
C GLU A 173 17.30 28.54 2.05
N SER A 174 18.11 27.99 1.13
CA SER A 174 19.41 28.55 0.77
C SER A 174 19.37 29.64 -0.31
N SER A 175 18.25 29.75 -1.04
CA SER A 175 18.12 30.65 -2.19
C SER A 175 18.04 32.09 -1.72
N LYS A 176 18.87 32.96 -2.33
CA LYS A 176 18.80 34.41 -2.15
C LYS A 176 18.12 35.12 -3.32
N ASP A 177 17.81 34.38 -4.39
CA ASP A 177 17.22 34.90 -5.62
C ASP A 177 15.72 34.61 -5.65
N MET A 178 14.92 35.66 -5.86
CA MET A 178 13.46 35.57 -5.84
C MET A 178 12.91 34.71 -6.99
N LYS A 179 13.56 34.73 -8.16
CA LYS A 179 13.13 33.96 -9.34
C LYS A 179 13.45 32.48 -9.16
N GLU A 180 14.64 32.15 -8.65
CA GLU A 180 14.99 30.78 -8.26
C GLU A 180 14.02 30.25 -7.20
N SER A 181 13.69 31.04 -6.18
CA SER A 181 12.72 30.65 -5.15
C SER A 181 11.33 30.37 -5.72
N GLN A 182 10.88 31.15 -6.72
CA GLN A 182 9.60 30.92 -7.40
C GLN A 182 9.60 29.62 -8.21
N ASP A 183 10.67 29.34 -8.96
CA ASP A 183 10.80 28.12 -9.76
C ASP A 183 10.84 26.88 -8.86
N LEU A 184 11.55 26.97 -7.74
CA LEU A 184 11.61 25.92 -6.73
C LEU A 184 10.25 25.68 -6.06
N ALA A 185 9.48 26.73 -5.77
CA ALA A 185 8.13 26.61 -5.24
C ALA A 185 7.18 25.90 -6.22
N ASN A 186 7.29 26.20 -7.52
CA ASN A 186 6.54 25.50 -8.56
C ASN A 186 6.90 24.00 -8.61
N ALA A 187 8.20 23.67 -8.51
CA ALA A 187 8.66 22.29 -8.46
C ALA A 187 8.14 21.55 -7.20
N LEU A 188 8.13 22.21 -6.04
CA LEU A 188 7.54 21.66 -4.81
C LEU A 188 6.04 21.41 -4.95
N GLN A 189 5.32 22.32 -5.61
CA GLN A 189 3.89 22.13 -5.88
C GLN A 189 3.63 20.91 -6.76
N ALA A 190 4.45 20.68 -7.79
CA ALA A 190 4.36 19.46 -8.60
C ALA A 190 4.61 18.19 -7.76
N GLN A 191 5.57 18.23 -6.84
CA GLN A 191 5.81 17.10 -5.93
C GLN A 191 4.64 16.89 -4.94
N SER A 192 4.00 17.97 -4.48
CA SER A 192 2.77 17.90 -3.67
C SER A 192 1.68 17.10 -4.37
N LEU A 193 1.44 17.40 -5.66
CA LEU A 193 0.46 16.66 -6.48
C LEU A 193 0.86 15.18 -6.64
N LYS A 194 2.16 14.91 -6.81
CA LYS A 194 2.68 13.53 -6.86
C LYS A 194 2.44 12.78 -5.55
N ILE A 195 2.66 13.41 -4.40
CA ILE A 195 2.37 12.81 -3.08
C ILE A 195 0.87 12.53 -2.93
N GLN A 196 0.00 13.43 -3.38
CA GLN A 196 -1.45 13.19 -3.37
C GLN A 196 -1.83 11.99 -4.24
N ALA A 197 -1.23 11.84 -5.42
CA ALA A 197 -1.43 10.67 -6.26
C ALA A 197 -0.94 9.38 -5.60
N ILE A 198 0.22 9.41 -4.92
CA ILE A 198 0.74 8.26 -4.16
C ILE A 198 -0.18 7.92 -2.99
N LYS A 199 -0.72 8.92 -2.29
CA LYS A 199 -1.74 8.70 -1.25
C LYS A 199 -2.97 8.00 -1.81
N MET A 200 -3.51 8.43 -2.95
CA MET A 200 -4.64 7.75 -3.57
C MET A 200 -4.31 6.30 -3.91
N GLN A 201 -3.11 6.02 -4.43
CA GLN A 201 -2.66 4.64 -4.69
C GLN A 201 -2.60 3.80 -3.40
N TYR A 202 -2.07 4.37 -2.32
CA TYR A 202 -2.04 3.72 -1.01
C TYR A 202 -3.44 3.45 -0.48
N ASP A 203 -4.35 4.43 -0.52
CA ASP A 203 -5.73 4.29 -0.02
C ASP A 203 -6.47 3.18 -0.79
N VAL A 204 -6.27 3.09 -2.10
CA VAL A 204 -6.82 2.00 -2.94
C VAL A 204 -6.23 0.65 -2.54
N TRP A 205 -4.90 0.57 -2.38
CA TRP A 205 -4.20 -0.64 -1.97
C TRP A 205 -4.66 -1.16 -0.60
N ASP A 206 -4.73 -0.27 0.37
CA ASP A 206 -5.15 -0.54 1.75
C ASP A 206 -6.63 -0.94 1.81
N SER A 207 -7.51 -0.25 1.06
CA SER A 207 -8.91 -0.62 0.92
C SER A 207 -9.09 -2.01 0.30
N LYS A 208 -8.36 -2.31 -0.79
CA LYS A 208 -8.39 -3.63 -1.43
C LYS A 208 -7.97 -4.73 -0.46
N ASN A 209 -6.86 -4.54 0.25
CA ASN A 209 -6.35 -5.55 1.18
C ASN A 209 -7.29 -5.79 2.36
N ARG A 210 -7.97 -4.74 2.86
CA ARG A 210 -9.03 -4.89 3.87
C ARG A 210 -10.21 -5.70 3.33
N ALA A 211 -10.69 -5.38 2.14
CA ALA A 211 -11.81 -6.07 1.52
C ALA A 211 -11.46 -7.55 1.27
N ASP A 212 -10.26 -7.83 0.78
CA ASP A 212 -9.76 -9.19 0.60
C ASP A 212 -9.71 -9.92 1.96
N ALA A 213 -9.17 -9.30 3.01
CA ALA A 213 -9.13 -9.89 4.35
C ALA A 213 -10.51 -10.16 4.97
N GLU A 214 -11.49 -9.28 4.73
CA GLU A 214 -12.87 -9.46 5.18
C GLU A 214 -13.57 -10.60 4.44
N MET A 215 -13.45 -10.62 3.10
CA MET A 215 -13.95 -11.70 2.26
C MET A 215 -13.39 -13.08 2.70
N LEU A 216 -12.10 -13.13 3.02
CA LEU A 216 -11.45 -14.35 3.53
C LEU A 216 -12.07 -14.82 4.86
N LYS A 217 -12.41 -13.90 5.77
CA LYS A 217 -13.07 -14.24 7.03
C LYS A 217 -14.47 -14.79 6.79
N GLU A 218 -15.26 -14.12 5.95
CA GLU A 218 -16.62 -14.55 5.63
C GLU A 218 -16.65 -15.95 5.00
N GLN A 219 -15.75 -16.23 4.07
CA GLN A 219 -15.62 -17.55 3.45
C GLN A 219 -15.27 -18.63 4.49
N LYS A 220 -14.31 -18.36 5.38
CA LYS A 220 -13.98 -19.29 6.48
C LYS A 220 -15.19 -19.55 7.39
N TYR A 221 -15.97 -18.51 7.73
CA TYR A 221 -17.20 -18.68 8.51
C TYR A 221 -18.26 -19.50 7.77
N ALA A 222 -18.43 -19.27 6.46
CA ALA A 222 -19.36 -20.03 5.64
C ALA A 222 -18.97 -21.51 5.57
N GLU A 223 -17.71 -21.81 5.31
CA GLU A 223 -17.16 -23.18 5.32
C GLU A 223 -17.34 -23.85 6.69
N TYR A 224 -17.06 -23.12 7.78
CA TYR A 224 -17.26 -23.63 9.13
C TYR A 224 -18.73 -23.99 9.41
N ARG A 225 -19.68 -23.12 9.03
CA ARG A 225 -21.12 -23.39 9.17
C ARG A 225 -21.55 -24.60 8.33
N LEU A 226 -21.04 -24.73 7.11
CA LEU A 226 -21.27 -25.89 6.25
C LEU A 226 -20.77 -27.18 6.89
N ARG A 227 -19.56 -27.17 7.46
CA ARG A 227 -19.00 -28.31 8.19
C ARG A 227 -19.83 -28.68 9.41
N GLN A 228 -20.30 -27.70 10.19
CA GLN A 228 -21.19 -27.98 11.33
C GLN A 228 -22.52 -28.59 10.89
N LYS A 229 -23.14 -28.05 9.84
CA LYS A 229 -24.41 -28.58 9.30
C LYS A 229 -24.27 -30.00 8.79
N ASN A 230 -23.12 -30.35 8.22
CA ASN A 230 -22.83 -31.66 7.66
C ASN A 230 -22.11 -32.60 8.65
N ALA A 231 -21.87 -32.17 9.89
CA ALA A 231 -21.20 -32.99 10.89
C ALA A 231 -22.12 -34.13 11.34
N LYS A 232 -21.60 -35.36 11.35
CA LYS A 232 -22.32 -36.53 11.88
C LYS A 232 -22.45 -36.37 13.39
N ILE A 233 -23.64 -36.63 13.94
CA ILE A 233 -23.87 -36.64 15.39
C ILE A 233 -22.93 -37.69 16.00
N PRO A 234 -22.08 -37.34 16.98
CA PRO A 234 -21.22 -38.32 17.63
C PRO A 234 -22.09 -39.39 18.28
N SER A 235 -21.93 -40.64 17.87
CA SER A 235 -22.47 -41.78 18.62
C SER A 235 -21.49 -42.08 19.75
N PHE A 236 -21.95 -41.92 20.99
CA PHE A 236 -21.22 -42.39 22.16
C PHE A 236 -21.59 -43.85 22.37
N GLU A 237 -20.63 -44.76 22.22
CA GLU A 237 -20.74 -46.17 22.65
C GLU A 237 -20.45 -46.30 24.14
#